data_AF-A0A0V1NAI3-F1
#
_entry.id   AF-A0A0V1NAI3-F1
#
_cell.length_a   1.000
_cell.length_b   1.000
_cell.length_c   1.000
_cell.angle_alpha   90.00
_cell.angle_beta   90.00
_cell.angle_gamma   90.00
#
_symmetry.space_group_name_H-M   'P 1'
#
loop_
_entity.id
_entity.type
_entity.pdbx_description
1 polymer ?
#
loop_
_entity_poly.entity_id
_entity_poly.type
_entity_poly.pdbx_seq_one_letter_code
_entity_poly.pdbx_strand_id
1 'polypeptide(L)'
;MESTLRLLEENEKLSNEYKLAQLKLDRKAEALLIISQELASCQDERDNLQRKCAELVLKCREQRRLLKAQKIREQQAEQTSRKDQADILQTLNRVNDENRALSAEIEHLNAELAEVQGDAKCLRQKLASLETAKNEKEKCNQSGCACSEAEMLKNLEILTTKNSQLTKDLKMVLCEKEELTIERDGYQTKFNKVNQELYALLNGSGNNIPDVEDLLSENRFLKQQVESLKEENLTSKTILSKYKAIAIASQQCKIKAIEKRKGVVMKFGLSTAGDSSSNDKAGVALLTTPTVKQTTVANSTDVPLYTIKQIVQAIEKDRNTNCLNLDYRQISHMLLDAINDKTVAVMHLRKANKILAERLHDLESKFSKNGNNKIIESPDKDCQ
;
A
#
# COMPACT_ATOMS: atom_id res chain seq x y z
N MET A 1 -65.75 7.61 70.21
CA MET A 1 -65.15 8.96 70.08
C MET A 1 -63.63 8.90 69.92
N GLU A 2 -62.89 8.14 70.74
CA GLU A 2 -61.42 8.05 70.57
C GLU A 2 -60.98 7.37 69.25
N SER A 3 -61.61 6.26 68.85
CA SER A 3 -61.27 5.60 67.57
C SER A 3 -61.53 6.49 66.35
N THR A 4 -62.61 7.27 66.37
CA THR A 4 -62.95 8.22 65.30
C THR A 4 -61.96 9.38 65.24
N LEU A 5 -61.47 9.85 66.40
CA LEU A 5 -60.45 10.90 66.46
C LEU A 5 -59.09 10.41 65.92
N ARG A 6 -58.66 9.20 66.29
CA ARG A 6 -57.41 8.59 65.78
C ARG A 6 -57.44 8.39 64.26
N LEU A 7 -58.57 7.95 63.72
CA LEU A 7 -58.75 7.80 62.28
C LEU A 7 -58.70 9.15 61.54
N LEU A 8 -59.18 10.23 62.15
CA LEU A 8 -59.07 11.58 61.56
C LEU A 8 -57.61 12.06 61.53
N GLU A 9 -56.86 11.88 62.62
CA GLU A 9 -55.44 12.22 62.70
C GLU A 9 -54.60 11.41 61.70
N GLU A 10 -54.90 10.13 61.53
CA GLU A 10 -54.21 9.26 60.56
C GLU A 10 -54.53 9.66 59.11
N ASN A 11 -55.79 9.98 58.81
CA ASN A 11 -56.19 10.50 57.50
C ASN A 11 -55.52 11.85 57.19
N GLU A 12 -55.35 12.72 58.18
CA GLU A 12 -54.65 13.99 58.00
C GLU A 12 -53.16 13.78 57.72
N LYS A 13 -52.50 12.86 58.44
CA LYS A 13 -51.10 12.47 58.17
C LYS A 13 -50.93 11.91 56.77
N LEU A 14 -51.79 10.96 56.36
CA LEU A 14 -51.76 10.39 55.01
C LEU A 14 -52.02 11.46 53.93
N SER A 15 -52.92 12.41 54.18
CA SER A 15 -53.15 13.54 53.27
C SER A 15 -51.91 14.42 53.12
N ASN A 16 -51.20 14.70 54.21
CA ASN A 16 -49.98 15.49 54.21
C ASN A 16 -48.81 14.76 53.53
N GLU A 17 -48.68 13.46 53.76
CA GLU A 17 -47.70 12.61 53.08
C GLU A 17 -47.96 12.54 51.57
N TYR A 18 -49.23 12.38 51.16
CA TYR A 18 -49.64 12.41 49.76
C TYR A 18 -49.28 13.74 49.08
N LYS A 19 -49.61 14.88 49.71
CA LYS A 19 -49.24 16.22 49.19
C LYS A 19 -47.73 16.39 49.05
N LEU A 20 -46.97 15.94 50.04
CA LEU A 20 -45.50 16.00 49.98
C LEU A 20 -44.94 15.10 48.87
N ALA A 21 -45.51 13.90 48.68
CA ALA A 21 -45.14 13.00 47.60
C ALA A 21 -45.46 13.61 46.23
N GLN A 22 -46.62 14.26 46.09
CA GLN A 22 -47.00 14.97 44.87
C GLN A 22 -46.02 16.10 44.54
N LEU A 23 -45.69 16.97 45.50
CA LEU A 23 -44.70 18.03 45.29
C LEU A 23 -43.31 17.50 44.91
N LYS A 24 -42.90 16.35 45.48
CA LYS A 24 -41.64 15.68 45.10
C LYS A 24 -41.71 15.12 43.69
N LEU A 25 -42.85 14.57 43.29
CA LEU A 25 -43.07 14.06 41.94
C LEU A 25 -43.01 15.22 40.92
N ASP A 26 -43.69 16.32 41.20
CA ASP A 26 -43.73 17.49 40.31
C ASP A 26 -42.33 18.10 40.11
N ARG A 27 -41.55 18.26 41.19
CA ARG A 27 -40.15 18.73 41.09
C ARG A 27 -39.25 17.79 40.31
N LYS A 28 -39.46 16.47 40.42
CA LYS A 28 -38.72 15.49 39.63
C LYS A 28 -39.12 15.54 38.16
N ALA A 29 -40.41 15.73 37.88
CA ALA A 29 -40.91 15.90 36.51
C ALA A 29 -40.33 17.17 35.86
N GLU A 30 -40.27 18.28 36.59
CA GLU A 30 -39.65 19.53 36.14
C GLU A 30 -38.14 19.36 35.88
N ALA A 31 -37.41 18.73 36.80
CA ALA A 31 -35.99 18.43 36.60
C ALA A 31 -35.74 17.53 35.38
N LEU A 32 -36.59 16.53 35.16
CA LEU A 32 -36.52 15.68 33.97
C LEU A 32 -36.78 16.47 32.68
N LEU A 33 -37.70 17.44 32.69
CA LEU A 33 -37.97 18.30 31.53
C LEU A 33 -36.75 19.16 31.19
N ILE A 34 -36.12 19.77 32.18
CA ILE A 34 -34.89 20.58 32.00
C ILE A 34 -33.78 19.70 31.40
N ILE A 35 -33.52 18.53 31.97
CA ILE A 35 -32.49 17.61 31.47
C ILE A 35 -32.83 17.14 30.04
N SER A 36 -34.11 16.90 29.73
CA SER A 36 -34.53 16.53 28.38
C SER A 36 -34.29 17.65 27.38
N GLN A 37 -34.50 18.91 27.78
CA GLN A 37 -34.24 20.08 26.93
C GLN A 37 -32.73 20.30 26.71
N GLU A 38 -31.92 20.16 27.76
CA GLU A 38 -30.45 20.22 27.66
C GLU A 38 -29.89 19.09 26.79
N LEU A 39 -30.45 17.88 26.90
CA LEU A 39 -30.08 16.74 26.06
C LEU A 39 -30.40 17.01 24.58
N ALA A 40 -31.56 17.60 24.28
CA ALA A 40 -31.91 17.99 22.91
C ALA A 40 -30.95 19.05 22.36
N SER A 41 -30.62 20.09 23.15
CA SER A 41 -29.64 21.11 22.75
C SER A 41 -28.26 20.49 22.47
N CYS A 42 -27.80 19.57 23.32
CA CYS A 42 -26.54 18.86 23.11
C CYS A 42 -26.55 18.01 21.83
N GLN A 43 -27.70 17.40 21.49
CA GLN A 43 -27.85 16.62 20.27
C GLN A 43 -27.78 17.52 19.02
N ASP A 44 -28.45 18.67 19.04
CA ASP A 44 -28.41 19.65 17.94
C ASP A 44 -26.99 20.20 17.72
N GLU A 45 -26.28 20.50 18.81
CA GLU A 45 -24.87 20.95 18.75
C GLU A 45 -23.96 19.87 18.16
N ARG A 46 -24.09 18.63 18.62
CA ARG A 46 -23.35 17.48 18.08
C ARG A 46 -23.61 17.33 16.58
N ASP A 47 -24.87 17.37 16.15
CA ASP A 47 -25.25 17.17 14.75
C ASP A 47 -24.76 18.33 13.87
N ASN A 48 -24.75 19.55 14.41
CA ASN A 48 -24.17 20.72 13.74
C ASN A 48 -22.64 20.60 13.56
N LEU A 49 -21.94 20.18 14.61
CA LEU A 49 -20.50 19.93 14.53
C LEU A 49 -20.17 18.79 13.57
N GLN A 50 -20.96 17.72 13.59
CA GLN A 50 -20.81 16.59 12.67
C GLN A 50 -20.97 17.02 11.21
N ARG A 51 -21.97 17.87 10.90
CA ARG A 51 -22.12 18.47 9.56
C ARG A 51 -20.92 19.33 9.15
N LYS A 52 -20.44 20.22 10.04
CA LYS A 52 -19.27 21.07 9.76
C LYS A 52 -18.00 20.25 9.52
N CYS A 53 -17.78 19.20 10.31
CA CYS A 53 -16.65 18.28 10.10
C CYS A 53 -16.75 17.58 8.74
N ALA A 54 -17.94 17.09 8.36
CA ALA A 54 -18.13 16.47 7.05
C ALA A 54 -17.85 17.44 5.89
N GLU A 55 -18.31 18.69 5.99
CA GLU A 55 -18.05 19.74 4.99
C GLU A 55 -16.55 20.05 4.87
N LEU A 56 -15.84 20.22 5.99
CA LEU A 56 -14.41 20.48 5.98
C LEU A 56 -13.61 19.31 5.38
N VAL A 57 -14.02 18.06 5.64
CA VAL A 57 -13.39 16.88 5.02
C VAL A 57 -13.54 16.90 3.50
N LEU A 58 -14.71 17.28 2.97
CA LEU A 58 -14.92 17.42 1.53
C LEU A 58 -14.05 18.53 0.93
N LYS A 59 -14.00 19.71 1.57
CA LYS A 59 -13.14 20.82 1.16
C LYS A 59 -11.65 20.44 1.13
N CYS A 60 -11.17 19.74 2.16
CA CYS A 60 -9.79 19.23 2.20
C CYS A 60 -9.52 18.20 1.08
N ARG A 61 -10.49 17.33 0.78
CA ARG A 61 -10.37 16.35 -0.32
C ARG A 61 -10.29 17.04 -1.68
N GLU A 62 -11.12 18.05 -1.92
CA GLU A 62 -11.11 18.84 -3.14
C GLU A 62 -9.81 19.63 -3.31
N GLN A 63 -9.35 20.31 -2.25
CA GLN A 63 -8.09 21.05 -2.27
C GLN A 63 -6.91 20.11 -2.56
N ARG A 64 -6.91 18.90 -1.99
CA ARG A 64 -5.90 17.88 -2.29
C ARG A 64 -5.96 17.41 -3.76
N ARG A 65 -7.16 17.33 -4.35
CA ARG A 65 -7.33 17.00 -5.78
C ARG A 65 -6.78 18.11 -6.66
N LEU A 66 -7.06 19.38 -6.33
CA LEU A 66 -6.56 20.54 -7.07
C LEU A 66 -5.03 20.65 -7.01
N LEU A 67 -4.43 20.49 -5.84
CA LEU A 67 -2.97 20.49 -5.68
C LEU A 67 -2.29 19.38 -6.48
N LYS A 68 -2.88 18.18 -6.53
CA LYS A 68 -2.37 17.09 -7.38
C LYS A 68 -2.47 17.45 -8.86
N ALA A 69 -3.60 17.99 -9.31
CA ALA A 69 -3.78 18.39 -10.70
C ALA A 69 -2.82 19.51 -11.11
N GLN A 70 -2.58 20.49 -10.22
CA GLN A 70 -1.62 21.56 -10.45
C GLN A 70 -0.19 21.02 -10.62
N LYS A 71 0.26 20.14 -9.72
CA LYS A 71 1.60 19.52 -9.82
C LYS A 71 1.80 18.77 -11.14
N ILE A 72 0.77 18.06 -11.61
CA ILE A 72 0.84 17.35 -12.90
C ILE A 72 0.99 18.35 -14.06
N ARG A 73 0.23 19.45 -14.04
CA ARG A 73 0.34 20.51 -15.07
C ARG A 73 1.71 21.18 -15.07
N GLU A 74 2.26 21.49 -13.89
CA GLU A 74 3.60 22.07 -13.74
C GLU A 74 4.67 21.12 -14.30
N GLN A 75 4.63 19.83 -13.94
CA GLN A 75 5.55 18.82 -14.47
C GLN A 75 5.47 18.67 -15.98
N GLN A 76 4.25 18.71 -16.55
CA GLN A 76 4.06 18.66 -18.00
C GLN A 76 4.64 19.89 -18.70
N ALA A 77 4.42 21.09 -18.15
CA ALA A 77 4.94 22.34 -18.70
C ALA A 77 6.48 22.42 -18.65
N GLU A 78 7.09 21.94 -17.56
CA GLU A 78 8.55 21.82 -17.45
C GLU A 78 9.10 20.82 -18.47
N GLN A 79 8.41 19.70 -18.67
CA GLN A 79 8.84 18.68 -19.63
C GLN A 79 8.75 19.18 -21.07
N THR A 80 7.70 19.91 -21.44
CA THR A 80 7.60 20.53 -22.78
C THR A 80 8.68 21.57 -22.97
N SER A 81 8.91 22.45 -21.98
CA SER A 81 9.97 23.46 -22.06
C SER A 81 11.37 22.85 -22.22
N ARG A 82 11.66 21.73 -21.52
CA ARG A 82 12.93 21.01 -21.70
C ARG A 82 13.08 20.38 -23.08
N LYS A 83 11.99 19.86 -23.66
CA LYS A 83 12.01 19.32 -25.03
C LYS A 83 12.27 20.43 -26.04
N ASP A 84 11.53 21.53 -25.95
CA ASP A 84 11.71 22.68 -26.84
C ASP A 84 13.14 23.23 -26.74
N GLN A 85 13.69 23.33 -25.54
CA GLN A 85 15.09 23.75 -25.33
C GLN A 85 16.10 22.79 -25.97
N ALA A 86 15.85 21.48 -25.88
CA ALA A 86 16.71 20.47 -26.51
C ALA A 86 16.65 20.55 -28.04
N ASP A 87 15.46 20.73 -28.61
CA ASP A 87 15.26 20.85 -30.07
C ASP A 87 15.92 22.13 -30.61
N ILE A 88 15.83 23.25 -29.87
CA ILE A 88 16.54 24.50 -30.20
C ILE A 88 18.06 24.30 -30.17
N LEU A 89 18.59 23.62 -29.14
CA LEU A 89 20.02 23.35 -29.05
C LEU A 89 20.51 22.43 -30.18
N GLN A 90 19.73 21.40 -30.52
CA GLN A 90 20.06 20.49 -31.63
C GLN A 90 20.08 21.22 -32.98
N THR A 91 19.07 22.07 -33.24
CA THR A 91 19.03 22.88 -34.46
C THR A 91 20.14 23.91 -34.52
N LEU A 92 20.50 24.54 -33.40
CA LEU A 92 21.64 25.46 -33.30
C LEU A 92 22.97 24.75 -33.63
N ASN A 93 23.20 23.56 -33.05
CA ASN A 93 24.41 22.78 -33.32
C ASN A 93 24.50 22.39 -34.79
N ARG A 94 23.39 21.92 -35.39
CA ARG A 94 23.34 21.60 -36.83
C ARG A 94 23.71 22.82 -37.69
N VAL A 95 23.15 23.99 -37.40
CA VAL A 95 23.44 25.22 -38.14
C VAL A 95 24.90 25.65 -37.95
N ASN A 96 25.46 25.49 -36.75
CA ASN A 96 26.88 25.78 -36.50
C ASN A 96 27.81 24.84 -37.27
N ASP A 97 27.49 23.55 -37.34
CA ASP A 97 28.25 22.56 -38.10
C ASP A 97 28.18 22.85 -39.61
N GLU A 98 26.99 23.19 -40.12
CA GLU A 98 26.79 23.63 -41.52
C GLU A 98 27.61 24.89 -41.82
N ASN A 99 27.57 25.90 -40.94
CA ASN A 99 28.37 27.11 -41.09
C ASN A 99 29.87 26.81 -41.07
N ARG A 100 30.32 25.87 -40.24
CA ARG A 100 31.72 25.45 -40.18
C ARG A 100 32.16 24.75 -41.46
N ALA A 101 31.33 23.87 -42.01
CA ALA A 101 31.58 23.20 -43.29
C ALA A 101 31.63 24.20 -44.46
N LEU A 102 30.66 25.12 -44.52
CA LEU A 102 30.64 26.19 -45.52
C LEU A 102 31.86 27.12 -45.40
N SER A 103 32.30 27.43 -44.18
CA SER A 103 33.51 28.23 -43.96
C SER A 103 34.76 27.49 -44.48
N ALA A 104 34.88 26.19 -44.23
CA ALA A 104 35.97 25.37 -44.75
C ALA A 104 35.95 25.29 -46.28
N GLU A 105 34.76 25.20 -46.89
CA GLU A 105 34.61 25.21 -48.36
C GLU A 105 35.03 26.57 -48.96
N ILE A 106 34.66 27.69 -48.31
CA ILE A 106 35.10 29.02 -48.72
C ILE A 106 36.64 29.14 -48.64
N GLU A 107 37.25 28.62 -47.57
CA GLU A 107 38.71 28.58 -47.43
C GLU A 107 39.36 27.74 -48.54
N HIS A 108 38.81 26.57 -48.84
CA HIS A 108 39.27 25.70 -49.92
C HIS A 108 39.19 26.39 -51.29
N LEU A 109 38.03 26.96 -51.64
CA LEU A 109 37.82 27.68 -52.90
C LEU A 109 38.74 28.90 -53.03
N ASN A 110 39.00 29.62 -51.94
CA ASN A 110 39.96 30.73 -51.95
C ASN A 110 41.40 30.25 -52.19
N ALA A 111 41.79 29.10 -51.63
CA ALA A 111 43.09 28.50 -51.88
C ALA A 111 43.25 28.07 -53.35
N GLU A 112 42.25 27.40 -53.90
CA GLU A 112 42.23 26.99 -55.32
C GLU A 112 42.27 28.21 -56.26
N LEU A 113 41.51 29.26 -55.92
CA LEU A 113 41.53 30.52 -56.67
C LEU A 113 42.91 31.19 -56.62
N ALA A 114 43.59 31.16 -55.47
CA ALA A 114 44.95 31.68 -55.33
C ALA A 114 45.97 30.87 -56.16
N GLU A 115 45.83 29.54 -56.21
CA GLU A 115 46.67 28.65 -57.03
C GLU A 115 46.50 28.96 -58.52
N VAL A 116 45.25 29.00 -59.02
CA VAL A 116 44.96 29.32 -60.43
C VAL A 116 45.43 30.73 -60.79
N GLN A 117 45.29 31.71 -59.89
CA GLN A 117 45.85 33.05 -60.10
C GLN A 117 47.39 33.04 -60.19
N GLY A 118 48.05 32.23 -59.36
CA GLY A 118 49.50 32.01 -59.41
C GLY A 118 49.94 31.40 -60.74
N ASP A 119 49.24 30.37 -61.19
CA ASP A 119 49.48 29.73 -62.48
C ASP A 119 49.26 30.67 -63.66
N ALA A 120 48.15 31.42 -63.66
CA ALA A 120 47.87 32.43 -64.67
C ALA A 120 48.98 33.48 -64.75
N LYS A 121 49.54 33.90 -63.61
CA LYS A 121 50.68 34.82 -63.55
C LYS A 121 51.95 34.20 -64.15
N CYS A 122 52.24 32.94 -63.82
CA CYS A 122 53.37 32.19 -64.38
C CYS A 122 53.24 32.01 -65.91
N LEU A 123 52.04 31.66 -66.40
CA LEU A 123 51.74 31.55 -67.83
C LEU A 123 51.88 32.88 -68.56
N ARG A 124 51.38 33.98 -67.99
CA ARG A 124 51.59 35.33 -68.55
C ARG A 124 53.07 35.68 -68.63
N GLN A 125 53.87 35.35 -67.61
CA GLN A 125 55.32 35.55 -67.62
C GLN A 125 56.00 34.69 -68.70
N LYS A 126 55.62 33.41 -68.83
CA LYS A 126 56.11 32.51 -69.88
C LYS A 126 55.76 33.01 -71.28
N LEU A 127 54.53 33.47 -71.51
CA LEU A 127 54.09 34.08 -72.77
C LEU A 127 54.92 35.31 -73.11
N ALA A 128 55.14 36.22 -72.16
CA ALA A 128 55.99 37.39 -72.37
C ALA A 128 57.44 36.98 -72.75
N SER A 129 58.02 35.99 -72.05
CA SER A 129 59.35 35.48 -72.40
C SER A 129 59.40 34.74 -73.75
N LEU A 130 58.30 34.09 -74.15
CA LEU A 130 58.18 33.45 -75.45
C LEU A 130 57.97 34.46 -76.57
N GLU A 131 57.25 35.57 -76.36
CA GLU A 131 57.16 36.67 -77.32
C GLU A 131 58.53 37.32 -77.54
N THR A 132 59.32 37.50 -76.48
CA THR A 132 60.72 37.96 -76.62
C THR A 132 61.58 36.92 -77.35
N ALA A 133 61.36 35.61 -77.13
CA ALA A 133 62.10 34.55 -77.81
C ALA A 133 61.60 34.24 -79.24
N LYS A 134 60.35 34.56 -79.58
CA LYS A 134 59.77 34.38 -80.92
C LYS A 134 60.34 35.39 -81.91
N ASN A 135 60.70 36.59 -81.44
CA ASN A 135 61.51 37.53 -82.20
C ASN A 135 62.91 36.98 -82.54
N GLU A 136 63.34 35.87 -81.91
CA GLU A 136 64.62 35.18 -82.17
C GLU A 136 64.46 33.79 -82.84
N LYS A 137 63.24 33.25 -83.00
CA LYS A 137 63.02 31.87 -83.49
C LYS A 137 61.76 31.71 -84.35
N GLU A 138 61.76 32.32 -85.53
CA GLU A 138 61.04 31.78 -86.69
C GLU A 138 61.88 30.66 -87.33
N LYS A 139 61.85 29.45 -86.75
CA LYS A 139 62.24 28.16 -87.38
C LYS A 139 62.13 27.04 -86.36
N CYS A 140 60.96 26.42 -86.23
CA CYS A 140 60.87 24.96 -86.10
C CYS A 140 59.42 24.52 -86.27
N ASN A 141 59.18 23.81 -87.37
CA ASN A 141 57.90 23.28 -87.78
C ASN A 141 57.47 22.09 -86.93
N GLN A 142 56.14 21.96 -86.81
CA GLN A 142 55.37 20.72 -86.95
C GLN A 142 56.11 19.40 -86.69
N SER A 143 55.75 18.78 -85.57
CA SER A 143 56.00 17.36 -85.34
C SER A 143 54.78 16.79 -84.61
N GLY A 144 54.15 15.77 -85.20
CA GLY A 144 53.09 15.00 -84.56
C GLY A 144 53.61 14.39 -83.27
N CYS A 145 52.95 14.72 -82.16
CA CYS A 145 53.50 14.52 -80.83
C CYS A 145 52.95 13.23 -80.21
N ALA A 146 53.84 12.35 -79.78
CA ALA A 146 53.56 11.18 -78.94
C ALA A 146 52.89 11.53 -77.58
N CYS A 147 52.72 12.82 -77.27
CA CYS A 147 52.07 13.31 -76.05
C CYS A 147 50.54 13.11 -76.03
N SER A 148 49.86 13.03 -77.18
CA SER A 148 48.39 12.85 -77.23
C SER A 148 47.96 11.45 -76.76
N GLU A 149 48.74 10.42 -77.13
CA GLU A 149 48.52 9.04 -76.70
C GLU A 149 48.85 8.87 -75.20
N ALA A 150 49.93 9.50 -74.73
CA ALA A 150 50.31 9.49 -73.31
C ALA A 150 49.26 10.22 -72.42
N GLU A 151 48.69 11.33 -72.88
CA GLU A 151 47.60 12.03 -72.17
C GLU A 151 46.32 11.19 -72.12
N MET A 152 45.98 10.51 -73.21
CA MET A 152 44.81 9.61 -73.25
C MET A 152 44.99 8.42 -72.29
N LEU A 153 46.18 7.83 -72.23
CA LEU A 153 46.51 6.76 -71.27
C LEU A 153 46.41 7.24 -69.82
N LYS A 154 46.93 8.44 -69.51
CA LYS A 154 46.82 9.05 -68.18
C LYS A 154 45.35 9.28 -67.79
N ASN A 155 44.53 9.75 -68.72
CA ASN A 155 43.09 9.94 -68.48
C ASN A 155 42.36 8.61 -68.26
N LEU A 156 42.72 7.56 -69.01
CA LEU A 156 42.18 6.21 -68.79
C LEU A 156 42.59 5.64 -67.43
N GLU A 157 43.82 5.87 -66.97
CA GLU A 157 44.29 5.45 -65.65
C GLU A 157 43.56 6.20 -64.52
N ILE A 158 43.34 7.52 -64.67
CA ILE A 158 42.53 8.33 -63.73
C ILE A 158 41.08 7.85 -63.70
N LEU A 159 40.49 7.55 -64.86
CA LEU A 159 39.12 7.01 -64.92
C LEU A 159 39.04 5.62 -64.29
N THR A 160 40.05 4.77 -64.49
CA THR A 160 40.10 3.42 -63.92
C THR A 160 40.24 3.46 -62.39
N THR A 161 41.09 4.34 -61.87
CA THR A 161 41.24 4.56 -60.42
C THR A 161 39.97 5.13 -59.80
N LYS A 162 39.33 6.11 -60.44
CA LYS A 162 38.01 6.63 -60.01
C LYS A 162 36.94 5.54 -60.02
N ASN A 163 36.88 4.70 -61.05
CA ASN A 163 35.91 3.62 -61.14
C ASN A 163 36.16 2.54 -60.07
N SER A 164 37.42 2.25 -59.76
CA SER A 164 37.80 1.40 -58.64
C SER A 164 37.38 1.99 -57.29
N GLN A 165 37.57 3.30 -57.10
CA GLN A 165 37.16 4.00 -55.87
C GLN A 165 35.63 3.99 -55.71
N LEU A 166 34.87 4.35 -56.74
CA LEU A 166 33.40 4.29 -56.72
C LEU A 166 32.88 2.89 -56.42
N THR A 167 33.55 1.85 -56.91
CA THR A 167 33.20 0.46 -56.60
C THR A 167 33.41 0.13 -55.11
N LYS A 168 34.45 0.69 -54.47
CA LYS A 168 34.68 0.53 -53.03
C LYS A 168 33.66 1.31 -52.22
N ASP A 169 33.40 2.57 -52.58
CA ASP A 169 32.45 3.43 -51.90
C ASP A 169 31.03 2.84 -51.96
N LEU A 170 30.63 2.32 -53.13
CA LEU A 170 29.35 1.62 -53.28
C LEU A 170 29.25 0.41 -52.35
N LYS A 171 30.33 -0.37 -52.19
CA LYS A 171 30.35 -1.51 -51.25
C LYS A 171 30.22 -1.04 -49.80
N MET A 172 30.90 0.03 -49.40
CA MET A 172 30.79 0.58 -48.05
C MET A 172 29.37 1.05 -47.75
N VAL A 173 28.77 1.82 -48.65
CA VAL A 173 27.38 2.29 -48.50
C VAL A 173 26.38 1.13 -48.47
N LEU A 174 26.61 0.06 -49.24
CA LEU A 174 25.78 -1.15 -49.17
C LEU A 174 25.91 -1.86 -47.82
N CYS A 175 27.10 -1.94 -47.24
CA CYS A 175 27.30 -2.48 -45.88
C CYS A 175 26.57 -1.64 -44.83
N GLU A 176 26.72 -0.31 -44.85
CA GLU A 176 26.00 0.60 -43.94
C GLU A 176 24.47 0.45 -44.09
N LYS A 177 23.98 0.34 -45.32
CA LYS A 177 22.54 0.11 -45.59
C LYS A 177 22.07 -1.22 -44.99
N GLU A 178 22.89 -2.27 -45.04
CA GLU A 178 22.58 -3.58 -44.43
C GLU A 178 22.47 -3.45 -42.90
N GLU A 179 23.42 -2.76 -42.26
CA GLU A 179 23.43 -2.50 -40.81
C GLU A 179 22.19 -1.71 -40.37
N LEU A 180 21.83 -0.65 -41.09
CA LEU A 180 20.61 0.13 -40.84
C LEU A 180 19.33 -0.71 -41.02
N THR A 181 19.34 -1.66 -41.96
CA THR A 181 18.22 -2.59 -42.17
C THR A 181 18.05 -3.51 -40.96
N ILE A 182 19.16 -4.05 -40.43
CA ILE A 182 19.17 -4.87 -39.22
C ILE A 182 18.66 -4.06 -38.01
N GLU A 183 19.10 -2.81 -37.86
CA GLU A 183 18.67 -1.95 -36.77
C GLU A 183 17.17 -1.63 -36.85
N ARG A 184 16.68 -1.28 -38.05
CA ARG A 184 15.24 -1.07 -38.33
C ARG A 184 14.43 -2.30 -37.94
N ASP A 185 14.85 -3.50 -38.35
CA ASP A 185 14.13 -4.74 -38.05
C ASP A 185 14.17 -5.08 -36.55
N GLY A 186 15.26 -4.74 -35.88
CA GLY A 186 15.39 -4.78 -34.42
C GLY A 186 14.39 -3.85 -33.72
N TYR A 187 14.26 -2.59 -34.17
CA TYR A 187 13.27 -1.66 -33.64
C TYR A 187 11.83 -2.09 -33.96
N GLN A 188 11.57 -2.59 -35.16
CA GLN A 188 10.25 -3.10 -35.55
C GLN A 188 9.82 -4.25 -34.62
N THR A 189 10.75 -5.14 -34.29
CA THR A 189 10.49 -6.24 -33.37
C THR A 189 10.20 -5.74 -31.95
N LYS A 190 10.98 -4.76 -31.45
CA LYS A 190 10.73 -4.12 -30.15
C LYS A 190 9.37 -3.43 -30.12
N PHE A 191 9.04 -2.67 -31.16
CA PHE A 191 7.75 -2.01 -31.31
C PHE A 191 6.60 -3.02 -31.27
N ASN A 192 6.70 -4.09 -32.07
CA ASN A 192 5.67 -5.13 -32.10
C ASN A 192 5.47 -5.80 -30.74
N LYS A 193 6.56 -6.08 -30.00
CA LYS A 193 6.48 -6.65 -28.64
C LYS A 193 5.77 -5.72 -27.66
N VAL A 194 6.21 -4.46 -27.59
CA VAL A 194 5.57 -3.46 -26.71
C VAL A 194 4.12 -3.24 -27.08
N ASN A 195 3.81 -3.19 -28.38
CA ASN A 195 2.44 -3.03 -28.85
C ASN A 195 1.57 -4.24 -28.46
N GLN A 196 2.08 -5.46 -28.58
CA GLN A 196 1.41 -6.68 -28.08
C GLN A 196 1.19 -6.64 -26.57
N GLU A 197 2.19 -6.23 -25.78
CA GLU A 197 2.07 -6.05 -24.33
C GLU A 197 1.02 -4.99 -23.98
N LEU A 198 0.99 -3.88 -24.71
CA LEU A 198 0.02 -2.81 -24.52
C LEU A 198 -1.40 -3.28 -24.88
N TYR A 199 -1.57 -4.02 -25.99
CA TYR A 199 -2.85 -4.65 -26.32
C TYR A 199 -3.28 -5.65 -25.25
N ALA A 200 -2.35 -6.43 -24.70
CA ALA A 200 -2.64 -7.36 -23.61
C ALA A 200 -3.10 -6.61 -22.35
N LEU A 201 -2.41 -5.53 -21.97
CA LEU A 201 -2.78 -4.68 -20.83
C LEU A 201 -4.14 -4.01 -21.02
N LEU A 202 -4.41 -3.44 -22.20
CA LEU A 202 -5.70 -2.81 -22.50
C LEU A 202 -6.86 -3.82 -22.52
N ASN A 203 -6.60 -5.04 -23.00
CA ASN A 203 -7.61 -6.10 -23.09
C ASN A 203 -7.70 -6.95 -21.80
N GLY A 204 -7.02 -6.54 -20.72
CA GLY A 204 -7.07 -7.20 -19.42
C GLY A 204 -6.38 -8.57 -19.37
N SER A 205 -5.54 -8.92 -20.35
CA SER A 205 -4.77 -10.15 -20.32
C SER A 205 -3.42 -9.97 -19.61
N GLY A 206 -3.34 -10.52 -18.40
CA GLY A 206 -2.17 -11.31 -18.01
C GLY A 206 -1.07 -10.63 -17.20
N ASN A 207 -1.13 -9.33 -16.92
CA ASN A 207 -0.32 -8.74 -15.85
C ASN A 207 -1.23 -8.17 -14.78
N ASN A 208 -1.30 -8.93 -13.69
CA ASN A 208 -1.95 -8.67 -12.42
C ASN A 208 -1.56 -7.30 -11.85
N ILE A 209 -2.07 -6.21 -12.42
CA ILE A 209 -2.40 -5.04 -11.62
C ILE A 209 -3.66 -5.50 -10.93
N PRO A 210 -3.59 -5.94 -9.65
CA PRO A 210 -4.78 -6.40 -8.99
C PRO A 210 -5.75 -5.22 -9.02
N ASP A 211 -7.01 -5.50 -9.40
CA ASP A 211 -8.02 -4.46 -9.45
C ASP A 211 -7.93 -3.66 -8.14
N VAL A 212 -7.88 -2.34 -8.27
CA VAL A 212 -7.79 -1.46 -7.11
C VAL A 212 -8.94 -1.79 -6.14
N GLU A 213 -10.09 -2.22 -6.67
CA GLU A 213 -11.22 -2.65 -5.86
C GLU A 213 -10.96 -3.97 -5.12
N ASP A 214 -10.29 -4.96 -5.73
CA ASP A 214 -9.90 -6.20 -5.07
C ASP A 214 -8.95 -5.93 -3.89
N LEU A 215 -7.92 -5.09 -4.11
CA LEU A 215 -7.00 -4.68 -3.05
C LEU A 215 -7.68 -3.90 -1.93
N LEU A 216 -8.64 -3.04 -2.28
CA LEU A 216 -9.41 -2.29 -1.28
C LEU A 216 -10.34 -3.20 -0.48
N SER A 217 -10.93 -4.21 -1.11
CA SER A 217 -11.78 -5.20 -0.46
C SER A 217 -10.97 -6.08 0.50
N GLU A 218 -9.78 -6.52 0.08
CA GLU A 218 -8.84 -7.27 0.92
C GLU A 218 -8.33 -6.39 2.07
N ASN A 219 -7.98 -5.13 1.81
CA ASN A 219 -7.56 -4.20 2.85
C ASN A 219 -8.66 -3.94 3.88
N ARG A 220 -9.92 -3.85 3.44
CA ARG A 220 -11.08 -3.71 4.33
C ARG A 220 -11.28 -4.98 5.16
N PHE A 221 -11.18 -6.15 4.55
CA PHE A 221 -11.29 -7.43 5.23
C PHE A 221 -10.20 -7.63 6.29
N LEU A 222 -8.94 -7.38 5.93
CA LEU A 222 -7.80 -7.48 6.86
C LEU A 222 -7.92 -6.47 8.01
N LYS A 223 -8.34 -5.24 7.75
CA LYS A 223 -8.62 -4.26 8.81
C LYS A 223 -9.69 -4.75 9.77
N GLN A 224 -10.78 -5.32 9.26
CA GLN A 224 -11.85 -5.87 10.10
C GLN A 224 -11.35 -7.06 10.93
N GLN A 225 -10.52 -7.93 10.36
CA GLN A 225 -9.93 -9.06 11.08
C GLN A 225 -9.00 -8.58 12.21
N VAL A 226 -8.17 -7.56 11.95
CA VAL A 226 -7.30 -6.97 12.97
C VAL A 226 -8.11 -6.34 14.10
N GLU A 227 -9.20 -5.65 13.79
CA GLU A 227 -10.03 -5.03 14.83
C GLU A 227 -10.73 -6.07 15.69
N SER A 228 -11.28 -7.13 15.08
CA SER A 228 -11.84 -8.29 15.81
C SER A 228 -10.81 -8.92 16.75
N LEU A 229 -9.57 -9.13 16.29
CA LEU A 229 -8.51 -9.70 17.13
C LEU A 229 -8.09 -8.77 18.27
N LYS A 230 -8.16 -7.45 18.08
CA LYS A 230 -7.92 -6.49 19.17
C LYS A 230 -9.01 -6.55 20.23
N GLU A 231 -10.28 -6.65 19.83
CA GLU A 231 -11.41 -6.81 20.75
C GLU A 231 -11.30 -8.13 21.56
N GLU A 232 -10.95 -9.23 20.90
CA GLU A 232 -10.66 -10.52 21.54
C GLU A 232 -9.46 -10.44 22.52
N ASN A 233 -8.42 -9.69 22.16
CA ASN A 233 -7.27 -9.47 23.04
C ASN A 233 -7.65 -8.64 24.28
N LEU A 234 -8.45 -7.59 24.10
CA LEU A 234 -8.93 -6.73 25.18
C LEU A 234 -9.81 -7.52 26.16
N THR A 235 -10.74 -8.31 25.64
CA THR A 235 -11.59 -9.20 26.45
C THR A 235 -10.75 -10.24 27.19
N SER A 236 -9.79 -10.88 26.52
CA SER A 236 -8.85 -11.82 27.14
C SER A 236 -8.02 -11.19 28.27
N LYS A 237 -7.48 -9.97 28.05
CA LYS A 237 -6.76 -9.21 29.08
C LYS A 237 -7.64 -8.89 30.29
N THR A 238 -8.89 -8.53 30.05
CA THR A 238 -9.86 -8.24 31.11
C THR A 238 -10.15 -9.49 31.92
N ILE A 239 -10.37 -10.63 31.25
CA ILE A 239 -10.58 -11.94 31.88
C ILE A 239 -9.36 -12.36 32.72
N LEU A 240 -8.15 -12.26 32.17
CA LEU A 240 -6.91 -12.56 32.89
C LEU A 240 -6.73 -11.67 34.13
N SER A 241 -7.06 -10.38 34.02
CA SER A 241 -6.99 -9.45 35.15
C SER A 241 -7.95 -9.85 36.27
N LYS A 242 -9.17 -10.28 35.92
CA LYS A 242 -10.15 -10.82 36.88
C LYS A 242 -9.65 -12.10 37.56
N TYR A 243 -9.15 -13.07 36.78
CA TYR A 243 -8.60 -14.31 37.36
C TYR A 243 -7.39 -14.03 38.27
N LYS A 244 -6.51 -13.11 37.89
CA LYS A 244 -5.38 -12.69 38.72
C LYS A 244 -5.85 -12.06 40.03
N ALA A 245 -6.89 -11.21 39.99
CA ALA A 245 -7.48 -10.61 41.18
C ALA A 245 -8.10 -11.66 42.12
N ILE A 246 -8.83 -12.64 41.57
CA ILE A 246 -9.40 -13.76 42.35
C ILE A 246 -8.30 -14.60 43.01
N ALA A 247 -7.23 -14.91 42.27
CA ALA A 247 -6.10 -15.67 42.81
C ALA A 247 -5.43 -14.92 43.97
N ILE A 248 -5.21 -13.61 43.82
CA ILE A 248 -4.65 -12.75 44.87
C ILE A 248 -5.59 -12.71 46.09
N ALA A 249 -6.89 -12.52 45.89
CA ALA A 249 -7.88 -12.48 46.98
C ALA A 249 -7.93 -13.82 47.75
N SER A 250 -7.90 -14.95 47.05
CA SER A 250 -7.82 -16.28 47.66
C SER A 250 -6.55 -16.46 48.50
N GLN A 251 -5.40 -15.99 47.99
CA GLN A 251 -4.14 -16.04 48.71
C GLN A 251 -4.15 -15.14 49.96
N GLN A 252 -4.73 -13.94 49.87
CA GLN A 252 -4.93 -13.04 51.01
C GLN A 252 -5.88 -13.62 52.07
N CYS A 253 -6.97 -14.29 51.67
CA CYS A 253 -7.88 -14.98 52.58
C CYS A 253 -7.16 -16.13 53.32
N LYS A 254 -6.31 -16.90 52.63
CA LYS A 254 -5.48 -17.94 53.26
C LYS A 254 -4.51 -17.35 54.29
N ILE A 255 -3.85 -16.23 53.97
CA ILE A 255 -2.93 -15.53 54.90
C ILE A 255 -3.68 -15.03 56.14
N LYS A 256 -4.80 -14.33 55.96
CA LYS A 256 -5.65 -13.86 57.07
C LYS A 256 -6.17 -15.01 57.95
N ALA A 257 -6.49 -16.15 57.36
CA ALA A 257 -6.90 -17.35 58.10
C ALA A 257 -5.75 -18.01 58.87
N ILE A 258 -4.51 -17.89 58.40
CA ILE A 258 -3.31 -18.32 59.14
C ILE A 258 -3.02 -17.34 60.29
N GLU A 259 -3.12 -16.03 60.05
CA GLU A 259 -2.94 -14.99 61.07
C GLU A 259 -3.98 -15.08 62.19
N LYS A 260 -5.26 -15.29 61.86
CA LYS A 260 -6.31 -15.53 62.88
C LYS A 260 -6.06 -16.78 63.71
N ARG A 261 -5.49 -17.84 63.13
CA ARG A 261 -5.09 -19.04 63.86
C ARG A 261 -3.87 -18.80 64.76
N LYS A 262 -2.97 -17.90 64.39
CA LYS A 262 -1.83 -17.46 65.23
C LYS A 262 -2.24 -16.46 66.31
N GLY A 263 -3.21 -15.59 66.06
CA GLY A 263 -3.71 -14.58 67.00
C GLY A 263 -4.60 -15.09 68.14
N VAL A 264 -5.00 -16.37 68.11
CA VAL A 264 -5.71 -17.03 69.23
C VAL A 264 -4.71 -17.58 70.27
N VAL A 265 -3.41 -17.53 70.02
CA VAL A 265 -2.38 -17.98 70.98
C VAL A 265 -1.37 -16.86 71.24
N MET A 266 -1.73 -15.93 72.12
CA MET A 266 -0.78 -15.17 72.91
C MET A 266 -1.11 -15.39 74.40
N LYS A 267 -0.61 -16.49 74.95
CA LYS A 267 -0.18 -16.57 76.34
C LYS A 267 0.89 -17.64 76.48
N PHE A 268 2.15 -17.22 76.37
CA PHE A 268 3.30 -17.54 77.24
C PHE A 268 4.58 -17.26 76.46
N GLY A 269 5.42 -16.40 77.03
CA GLY A 269 6.76 -16.13 76.51
C GLY A 269 7.75 -17.19 76.96
N LEU A 270 8.86 -17.30 76.22
CA LEU A 270 10.20 -17.48 76.76
C LEU A 270 11.23 -17.28 75.63
N SER A 271 12.26 -16.47 75.92
CA SER A 271 13.48 -16.35 75.12
C SER A 271 14.30 -17.63 75.17
N THR A 272 15.03 -17.96 74.09
CA THR A 272 16.49 -18.29 74.12
C THR A 272 17.01 -18.76 72.75
N ALA A 273 18.05 -18.04 72.28
CA ALA A 273 19.32 -18.50 71.73
C ALA A 273 19.43 -19.41 70.47
N GLY A 274 20.35 -18.99 69.58
CA GLY A 274 21.11 -19.79 68.62
C GLY A 274 20.48 -19.98 67.24
N ASP A 275 21.20 -20.01 66.12
CA ASP A 275 22.47 -19.47 65.65
C ASP A 275 22.57 -19.87 64.15
N SER A 276 23.28 -19.07 63.35
CA SER A 276 23.93 -19.45 62.06
C SER A 276 23.02 -19.73 60.83
N SER A 277 23.04 -18.95 59.74
CA SER A 277 24.10 -18.68 58.73
C SER A 277 23.85 -19.46 57.43
N SER A 278 23.44 -18.78 56.35
CA SER A 278 24.18 -18.61 55.06
C SER A 278 23.34 -19.19 53.91
N ASN A 279 23.31 -18.72 52.66
CA ASN A 279 24.05 -17.69 51.95
C ASN A 279 23.26 -17.22 50.71
N ASP A 280 23.61 -16.01 50.27
CA ASP A 280 23.11 -15.24 49.14
C ASP A 280 23.37 -15.81 47.73
N LYS A 281 22.70 -15.14 46.75
CA LYS A 281 23.16 -14.68 45.41
C LYS A 281 22.26 -15.20 44.26
N ALA A 282 21.90 -14.43 43.22
CA ALA A 282 22.11 -13.03 42.86
C ALA A 282 21.26 -12.67 41.63
N GLY A 283 20.93 -11.38 41.47
CA GLY A 283 20.74 -10.69 40.18
C GLY A 283 19.39 -10.92 39.49
N VAL A 284 18.68 -9.93 38.96
CA VAL A 284 19.14 -8.70 38.31
C VAL A 284 18.04 -7.61 38.43
N ALA A 285 18.51 -6.36 38.57
CA ALA A 285 17.82 -5.08 38.58
C ALA A 285 16.87 -4.86 37.36
N LEU A 286 15.98 -3.85 37.27
CA LEU A 286 16.10 -2.46 37.68
C LEU A 286 14.72 -1.75 37.55
N LEU A 287 14.56 -0.74 38.41
CA LEU A 287 13.58 0.35 38.49
C LEU A 287 12.65 0.66 37.31
N THR A 288 11.41 1.03 37.66
CA THR A 288 10.72 2.19 37.06
C THR A 288 9.78 2.85 38.06
N THR A 289 10.03 4.12 38.36
CA THR A 289 9.00 5.16 38.55
C THR A 289 9.37 6.27 37.54
N PRO A 290 8.42 7.01 36.92
CA PRO A 290 7.37 7.72 37.62
C PRO A 290 5.95 7.61 37.05
N THR A 291 5.04 7.94 37.97
CA THR A 291 3.60 8.12 37.92
C THR A 291 3.13 9.09 36.82
N VAL A 292 2.15 8.67 36.01
CA VAL A 292 1.10 9.55 35.49
C VAL A 292 -0.24 8.86 35.70
N LYS A 293 -1.15 9.59 36.35
CA LYS A 293 -2.47 9.16 36.80
C LYS A 293 -3.43 9.07 35.60
N GLN A 294 -4.23 8.01 35.52
CA GLN A 294 -5.57 8.16 34.97
C GLN A 294 -6.55 7.20 35.65
N THR A 295 -7.60 7.84 36.18
CA THR A 295 -8.69 7.32 36.98
C THR A 295 -9.78 6.80 36.07
N THR A 296 -10.22 5.54 36.22
CA THR A 296 -11.56 5.12 35.78
C THR A 296 -12.14 4.08 36.73
N VAL A 297 -12.92 4.61 37.67
CA VAL A 297 -14.20 4.18 38.23
C VAL A 297 -14.60 2.71 38.04
N ALA A 298 -14.84 2.06 39.18
CA ALA A 298 -15.41 0.74 39.34
C ALA A 298 -16.83 0.63 38.76
N ASN A 299 -17.11 -0.48 38.08
CA ASN A 299 -18.46 -1.02 37.92
C ASN A 299 -18.44 -2.50 38.30
N SER A 300 -19.11 -2.78 39.42
CA SER A 300 -19.30 -4.08 40.04
C SER A 300 -20.44 -4.85 39.37
N THR A 301 -20.13 -5.96 38.72
CA THR A 301 -21.04 -7.09 38.52
C THR A 301 -20.19 -8.34 38.27
N ASP A 302 -19.78 -8.98 39.37
CA ASP A 302 -19.25 -10.35 39.36
C ASP A 302 -20.42 -11.33 39.37
N VAL A 303 -20.57 -12.15 38.33
CA VAL A 303 -21.42 -13.35 38.36
C VAL A 303 -20.62 -14.52 37.73
N PRO A 304 -20.60 -15.72 38.32
CA PRO A 304 -19.77 -16.83 37.84
C PRO A 304 -20.36 -17.49 36.59
N LEU A 305 -19.49 -17.94 35.67
CA LEU A 305 -19.88 -18.77 34.52
C LEU A 305 -20.26 -20.20 34.97
N TYR A 306 -21.47 -20.65 34.62
CA TYR A 306 -21.93 -22.03 34.82
C TYR A 306 -22.15 -22.74 33.48
N THR A 307 -21.65 -23.96 33.34
CA THR A 307 -21.90 -24.80 32.15
C THR A 307 -23.33 -25.35 32.17
N ILE A 308 -23.98 -25.64 31.02
CA ILE A 308 -25.36 -26.17 30.96
C ILE A 308 -25.58 -27.39 31.90
N LYS A 309 -24.60 -28.29 32.01
CA LYS A 309 -24.65 -29.41 32.97
C LYS A 309 -24.69 -28.96 34.43
N GLN A 310 -23.95 -27.90 34.77
CA GLN A 310 -23.92 -27.32 36.13
C GLN A 310 -25.18 -26.51 36.43
N ILE A 311 -25.78 -25.87 35.42
CA ILE A 311 -27.07 -25.16 35.54
C ILE A 311 -28.21 -26.17 35.78
N VAL A 312 -28.26 -27.26 35.00
CA VAL A 312 -29.25 -28.33 35.18
C VAL A 312 -29.05 -29.04 36.52
N GLN A 313 -27.81 -29.34 36.90
CA GLN A 313 -27.51 -29.99 38.18
C GLN A 313 -27.79 -29.09 39.39
N ALA A 314 -27.67 -27.76 39.26
CA ALA A 314 -28.09 -26.81 40.30
C ALA A 314 -29.62 -26.77 40.44
N ILE A 315 -30.34 -26.76 39.31
CA ILE A 315 -31.81 -26.76 39.29
C ILE A 315 -32.39 -28.08 39.85
N GLU A 316 -31.78 -29.24 39.55
CA GLU A 316 -32.22 -30.55 40.06
C GLU A 316 -31.93 -30.75 41.55
N LYS A 317 -30.82 -30.21 42.06
CA LYS A 317 -30.43 -30.33 43.48
C LYS A 317 -31.28 -29.43 44.40
N ASP A 318 -31.87 -28.36 43.86
CA ASP A 318 -32.65 -27.36 44.60
C ASP A 318 -34.15 -27.63 44.70
N ARG A 319 -34.68 -28.65 44.01
CA ARG A 319 -36.10 -29.03 44.12
C ARG A 319 -36.50 -29.44 45.55
N ASN A 320 -35.51 -29.77 46.40
CA ASN A 320 -35.71 -30.20 47.78
C ASN A 320 -35.43 -29.12 48.85
N THR A 321 -34.94 -27.91 48.50
CA THR A 321 -34.50 -26.92 49.52
C THR A 321 -34.93 -25.45 49.32
N ASN A 322 -35.64 -25.07 48.24
CA ASN A 322 -36.19 -23.71 48.07
C ASN A 322 -35.19 -22.57 48.39
N CYS A 323 -33.93 -22.67 47.94
CA CYS A 323 -32.87 -21.72 48.33
C CYS A 323 -32.04 -21.22 47.14
N LEU A 324 -32.68 -20.61 46.13
CA LEU A 324 -31.99 -19.67 45.25
C LEU A 324 -32.89 -18.48 44.91
N ASN A 325 -32.53 -17.30 45.41
CA ASN A 325 -32.86 -16.01 44.80
C ASN A 325 -32.02 -15.85 43.52
N LEU A 326 -32.22 -16.68 42.51
CA LEU A 326 -31.77 -16.39 41.15
C LEU A 326 -33.01 -16.02 40.34
N ASP A 327 -33.17 -14.73 40.07
CA ASP A 327 -34.28 -14.22 39.29
C ASP A 327 -34.33 -14.90 37.91
N TYR A 328 -35.53 -15.16 37.41
CA TYR A 328 -35.77 -15.68 36.05
C TYR A 328 -34.99 -14.91 34.99
N ARG A 329 -34.78 -13.60 35.21
CA ARG A 329 -33.96 -12.73 34.36
C ARG A 329 -32.51 -13.21 34.24
N GLN A 330 -31.91 -13.68 35.33
CA GLN A 330 -30.52 -14.10 35.38
C GLN A 330 -30.33 -15.47 34.71
N ILE A 331 -31.30 -16.37 34.91
CA ILE A 331 -31.34 -17.66 34.21
C ILE A 331 -31.56 -17.45 32.71
N SER A 332 -32.46 -16.54 32.32
CA SER A 332 -32.69 -16.19 30.91
C SER A 332 -31.44 -15.59 30.24
N HIS A 333 -30.68 -14.73 30.94
CA HIS A 333 -29.43 -14.20 30.41
C HIS A 333 -28.37 -15.28 30.21
N MET A 334 -28.17 -16.18 31.19
CA MET A 334 -27.22 -17.29 31.03
C MET A 334 -27.60 -18.26 29.90
N LEU A 335 -28.90 -18.53 29.72
CA LEU A 335 -29.38 -19.37 28.62
C LEU A 335 -29.22 -18.67 27.27
N LEU A 336 -29.44 -17.36 27.19
CA LEU A 336 -29.25 -16.58 25.98
C LEU A 336 -27.77 -16.55 25.56
N ASP A 337 -26.87 -16.35 26.51
CA ASP A 337 -25.42 -16.38 26.26
C ASP A 337 -24.96 -17.77 25.79
N ALA A 338 -25.47 -18.84 26.41
CA ALA A 338 -25.17 -20.21 25.97
C ALA A 338 -25.71 -20.54 24.56
N ILE A 339 -26.85 -19.96 24.17
CA ILE A 339 -27.40 -20.10 22.81
C ILE A 339 -26.55 -19.32 21.80
N ASN A 340 -26.10 -18.12 22.16
CA ASN A 340 -25.22 -17.31 21.32
C ASN A 340 -23.88 -18.03 21.06
N ASP A 341 -23.27 -18.60 22.10
CA ASP A 341 -22.01 -19.35 21.95
C ASP A 341 -22.18 -20.57 21.03
N LYS A 342 -23.28 -21.31 21.15
CA LYS A 342 -23.61 -22.41 20.22
C LYS A 342 -23.82 -21.91 18.79
N THR A 343 -24.46 -20.76 18.62
CA THR A 343 -24.70 -20.16 17.31
C THR A 343 -23.39 -19.78 16.63
N VAL A 344 -22.46 -19.18 17.37
CA VAL A 344 -21.12 -18.84 16.89
C VAL A 344 -20.34 -20.11 16.53
N ALA A 345 -20.37 -21.15 17.38
CA ALA A 345 -19.70 -22.43 17.09
C ALA A 345 -20.24 -23.11 15.81
N VAL A 346 -21.56 -23.10 15.60
CA VAL A 346 -22.17 -23.62 14.35
C VAL A 346 -21.78 -22.79 13.14
N MET A 347 -21.66 -21.47 13.27
CA MET A 347 -21.21 -20.59 12.19
C MET A 347 -19.76 -20.91 11.79
N HIS A 348 -18.85 -21.13 12.75
CA HIS A 348 -17.48 -21.57 12.46
C HIS A 348 -17.44 -22.93 11.77
N LEU A 349 -18.23 -23.90 12.23
CA LEU A 349 -18.33 -25.22 11.59
C LEU A 349 -18.85 -25.12 10.15
N ARG A 350 -19.86 -24.29 9.89
CA ARG A 350 -20.36 -24.03 8.52
C ARG A 350 -19.29 -23.44 7.63
N LYS A 351 -18.51 -22.49 8.14
CA LYS A 351 -17.41 -21.86 7.40
C LYS A 351 -16.29 -22.86 7.09
N ALA A 352 -15.94 -23.73 8.04
CA ALA A 352 -14.97 -24.79 7.84
C ALA A 352 -15.44 -25.79 6.78
N ASN A 353 -16.71 -26.23 6.84
CA ASN A 353 -17.29 -27.13 5.85
C ASN A 353 -17.36 -26.51 4.45
N LYS A 354 -17.60 -25.19 4.35
CA LYS A 354 -17.55 -24.47 3.07
C LYS A 354 -16.16 -24.53 2.43
N ILE A 355 -15.11 -24.27 3.23
CA ILE A 355 -13.71 -24.36 2.76
C ILE A 355 -13.36 -25.79 2.34
N LEU A 356 -13.83 -26.80 3.09
CA LEU A 356 -13.63 -28.20 2.72
C LEU A 356 -14.32 -28.54 1.40
N ALA A 357 -15.55 -28.07 1.19
CA ALA A 357 -16.28 -28.29 -0.06
C ALA A 357 -15.59 -27.64 -1.27
N GLU A 358 -15.11 -26.40 -1.13
CA GLU A 358 -14.33 -25.70 -2.17
C GLU A 358 -13.06 -26.48 -2.54
N ARG A 359 -12.31 -26.98 -1.54
CA ARG A 359 -11.13 -27.81 -1.77
C ARG A 359 -11.45 -29.15 -2.42
N LEU A 360 -12.60 -29.74 -2.07
CA LEU A 360 -13.07 -30.98 -2.70
C LEU A 360 -13.40 -30.75 -4.18
N HIS A 361 -14.07 -29.63 -4.49
CA HIS A 361 -14.38 -29.24 -5.86
C HIS A 361 -13.12 -28.94 -6.69
N ASP A 362 -12.11 -28.31 -6.10
CA ASP A 362 -10.80 -28.09 -6.73
C ASP A 362 -10.09 -29.41 -7.02
N LEU A 363 -10.17 -30.37 -6.10
CA LEU A 363 -9.60 -31.71 -6.29
C LEU A 363 -10.35 -32.49 -7.38
N GLU A 364 -11.68 -32.49 -7.37
CA GLU A 364 -12.52 -33.09 -8.41
C GLU A 364 -12.24 -32.48 -9.79
N SER A 365 -12.08 -31.16 -9.86
CA SER A 365 -11.73 -30.46 -11.09
C SER A 365 -10.33 -30.85 -11.61
N LYS A 366 -9.36 -31.07 -10.71
CA LYS A 366 -8.03 -31.57 -11.07
C LYS A 366 -8.07 -33.03 -11.53
N PHE A 367 -8.89 -33.88 -10.90
CA PHE A 367 -9.10 -35.25 -11.32
C PHE A 367 -9.81 -35.34 -12.68
N SER A 368 -10.81 -34.49 -12.94
CA SER A 368 -11.50 -34.42 -14.23
C SER A 368 -10.57 -33.96 -15.36
N LYS A 369 -9.69 -32.99 -15.11
CA LYS A 369 -8.65 -32.54 -16.06
C LYS A 369 -7.59 -33.62 -16.31
N ASN A 370 -7.19 -34.37 -15.29
CA ASN A 370 -6.22 -35.48 -15.44
C ASN A 370 -6.83 -36.74 -16.07
N GLY A 371 -8.14 -36.98 -15.92
CA GLY A 371 -8.84 -38.09 -16.58
C GLY A 371 -8.92 -37.94 -18.09
N ASN A 372 -8.98 -36.71 -18.59
CA ASN A 372 -9.01 -36.42 -20.04
C ASN A 372 -7.63 -36.50 -20.71
N ASN A 373 -6.54 -36.45 -19.94
CA ASN A 373 -5.16 -36.54 -20.45
C ASN A 373 -4.60 -37.97 -20.48
N LYS A 374 -5.41 -39.00 -20.23
CA LYS A 374 -4.97 -40.41 -20.19
C LYS A 374 -5.61 -41.33 -21.24
N ILE A 375 -6.32 -40.79 -22.24
CA ILE A 375 -7.01 -41.57 -23.28
C ILE A 375 -6.34 -41.45 -24.67
N ILE A 376 -5.21 -40.75 -24.80
CA ILE A 376 -4.52 -40.64 -26.10
C ILE A 376 -3.05 -41.01 -25.90
N GLU A 377 -2.59 -41.97 -26.72
CA GLU A 377 -1.29 -42.67 -26.77
C GLU A 377 -1.31 -44.05 -26.09
N SER A 378 -1.19 -45.22 -26.75
CA SER A 378 -0.93 -45.64 -28.15
C SER A 378 -1.23 -47.17 -28.23
N PRO A 379 -0.68 -47.95 -29.18
CA PRO A 379 -1.17 -48.32 -30.50
C PRO A 379 -1.57 -49.82 -30.61
N ASP A 380 -2.07 -50.21 -31.78
CA ASP A 380 -2.29 -51.59 -32.25
C ASP A 380 -1.26 -52.60 -31.74
N LYS A 381 -1.72 -53.82 -31.38
CA LYS A 381 -1.16 -55.10 -31.87
C LYS A 381 -2.15 -56.26 -31.71
N ASP A 382 -2.28 -56.96 -32.82
CA ASP A 382 -2.92 -58.24 -33.04
C ASP A 382 -2.46 -59.38 -32.11
N CYS A 383 -3.25 -60.47 -32.22
CA CYS A 383 -2.92 -61.89 -32.01
C CYS A 383 -3.33 -62.58 -30.70
N GLN A 384 -4.21 -63.57 -30.95
CA GLN A 384 -4.53 -64.81 -30.24
C GLN A 384 -5.59 -64.79 -29.14
#